data_AF-A0A970MQ35-F1
#
_entry.id   AF-A0A970MQ35-F1
#
_cell.length_a   1.000
_cell.length_b   1.000
_cell.length_c   1.000
_cell.angle_alpha   90.00
_cell.angle_beta   90.00
_cell.angle_gamma   90.00
#
_symmetry.space_group_name_H-M   'P 1'
#
loop_
_entity.id
_entity.type
_entity.pdbx_description
1 polymer ?
#
loop_
_entity_poly.entity_id
_entity_poly.type
_entity_poly.pdbx_seq_one_letter_code
_entity_poly.pdbx_strand_id
1 'polypeptide(L)'
;MDPLNIPYDQITIPQLGMVFNCINRLLISAESEADWQASVRAMDQFLDVLSQQVLSDPELIARSPNDSSRVFSILLTLAATGTQYRLEQYLPKDDAGSARRALIDDVYLSLTGRLRQKALRLAKDYLAAPVFNSLREALDHEILPLLDSMDFEKDHDRWMPFRVIQIGNIYERLIMFRLRTQEALLIGDAHSPGLLRTIYDRKYLRFGTSGVRARWGVDFTERRAKQVVQAVCDYLNDLDVPDFVGRENLSGRRIVIGYDTRRNADRVAEWAAQVCLANGFQVDFANRDTPTPALVYYLTEHLPPEEVAG
;
A
#
# COMPACT_ATOMS: atom_id res chain seq x y z
N MET A 1 10.85 -7.52 -18.17
CA MET A 1 10.33 -8.90 -18.08
C MET A 1 8.93 -8.86 -18.62
N ASP A 2 8.56 -9.81 -19.47
CA ASP A 2 7.14 -10.04 -19.76
C ASP A 2 6.48 -10.47 -18.44
N PRO A 3 5.53 -9.69 -17.91
CA PRO A 3 4.97 -9.92 -16.59
C PRO A 3 4.09 -11.19 -16.52
N LEU A 4 3.82 -11.84 -17.67
CA LEU A 4 3.17 -13.15 -17.74
C LEU A 4 4.14 -14.32 -18.00
N ASN A 5 5.41 -14.03 -18.33
CA ASN A 5 6.45 -15.04 -18.52
C ASN A 5 7.52 -14.93 -17.42
N ILE A 6 7.08 -15.13 -16.17
CA ILE A 6 7.94 -15.05 -14.99
C ILE A 6 8.56 -16.44 -14.74
N PRO A 7 9.90 -16.57 -14.69
CA PRO A 7 10.56 -17.81 -14.30
C PRO A 7 10.43 -18.01 -12.79
N TYR A 8 9.27 -18.51 -12.36
CA TYR A 8 8.91 -18.65 -10.94
C TYR A 8 9.92 -19.48 -10.13
N ASP A 9 10.52 -20.47 -10.75
CA ASP A 9 11.58 -21.34 -10.22
C ASP A 9 12.91 -20.64 -9.97
N GLN A 10 13.13 -19.48 -10.59
CA GLN A 10 14.38 -18.70 -10.52
C GLN A 10 14.27 -17.44 -9.65
N ILE A 11 13.08 -17.16 -9.10
CA ILE A 11 12.88 -16.02 -8.20
C ILE A 11 13.71 -16.25 -6.95
N THR A 12 14.43 -15.22 -6.50
CA THR A 12 15.14 -15.24 -5.21
C THR A 12 14.42 -14.36 -4.18
N ILE A 13 14.64 -14.61 -2.89
CA ILE A 13 14.03 -13.84 -1.79
C ILE A 13 14.19 -12.31 -1.94
N PRO A 14 15.38 -11.77 -2.31
CA PRO A 14 15.54 -10.33 -2.52
C PRO A 14 14.69 -9.78 -3.68
N GLN A 15 14.34 -10.61 -4.67
CA GLN A 15 13.55 -10.21 -5.84
C GLN A 15 12.04 -10.21 -5.57
N LEU A 16 11.56 -10.84 -4.49
CA LEU A 16 10.13 -10.99 -4.20
C LEU A 16 9.35 -9.66 -4.26
N GLY A 17 9.91 -8.57 -3.74
CA GLY A 17 9.25 -7.26 -3.77
C GLY A 17 9.10 -6.68 -5.17
N MET A 18 10.13 -6.82 -6.01
CA MET A 18 10.10 -6.34 -7.40
C MET A 18 9.10 -7.15 -8.22
N VAL A 19 9.13 -8.48 -8.08
CA VAL A 19 8.21 -9.39 -8.79
C VAL A 19 6.77 -9.12 -8.35
N PHE A 20 6.53 -9.00 -7.04
CA PHE A 20 5.21 -8.63 -6.53
C PHE A 20 4.69 -7.33 -7.16
N ASN A 21 5.50 -6.27 -7.19
CA ASN A 21 5.09 -4.99 -7.77
C ASN A 21 4.74 -5.11 -9.26
N CYS A 22 5.50 -5.93 -10.00
CA CYS A 22 5.25 -6.19 -11.42
C CYS A 22 3.89 -6.87 -11.65
N ILE A 23 3.62 -7.96 -10.93
CA ILE A 23 2.35 -8.69 -11.03
C ILE A 23 1.19 -7.86 -10.46
N ASN A 24 1.41 -7.13 -9.37
CA ASN A 24 0.39 -6.28 -8.77
C ASN A 24 -0.04 -5.15 -9.72
N ARG A 25 0.87 -4.62 -10.54
CA ARG A 25 0.51 -3.67 -11.63
C ARG A 25 -0.44 -4.32 -12.64
N LEU A 26 -0.20 -5.57 -13.06
CA LEU A 26 -1.14 -6.29 -13.91
C LEU A 26 -2.51 -6.44 -13.25
N LEU A 27 -2.53 -6.82 -11.97
CA LEU A 27 -3.76 -7.06 -11.22
C LEU A 27 -4.62 -5.78 -11.10
N ILE A 28 -4.01 -4.61 -10.90
CA ILE A 28 -4.73 -3.34 -10.77
C ILE A 28 -5.13 -2.72 -12.11
N SER A 29 -4.45 -3.07 -13.19
CA SER A 29 -4.71 -2.54 -14.55
C SER A 29 -5.56 -3.46 -15.42
N ALA A 30 -5.85 -4.68 -14.98
CA ALA A 30 -6.66 -5.64 -15.73
C ALA A 30 -8.11 -5.15 -15.92
N GLU A 31 -8.60 -5.17 -17.16
CA GLU A 31 -9.92 -4.64 -17.57
C GLU A 31 -10.89 -5.71 -18.06
N SER A 32 -10.39 -6.82 -18.61
CA SER A 32 -11.19 -7.90 -19.16
C SER A 32 -11.14 -9.16 -18.29
N GLU A 33 -12.10 -10.06 -18.49
CA GLU A 33 -12.09 -11.37 -17.81
C GLU A 33 -10.78 -12.14 -18.06
N ALA A 34 -10.27 -12.13 -19.29
CA ALA A 34 -9.02 -12.78 -19.64
C ALA A 34 -7.85 -12.19 -18.85
N ASP A 35 -7.78 -10.86 -18.73
CA ASP A 35 -6.73 -10.17 -17.97
C ASP A 35 -6.85 -10.46 -16.47
N TRP A 36 -8.07 -10.51 -15.92
CA TRP A 36 -8.31 -10.88 -14.53
C TRP A 36 -7.83 -12.30 -14.25
N GLN A 37 -8.19 -13.26 -15.11
CA GLN A 37 -7.74 -14.65 -14.95
C GLN A 37 -6.21 -14.78 -15.06
N ALA A 38 -5.59 -14.11 -16.03
CA ALA A 38 -4.15 -14.16 -16.22
C ALA A 38 -3.39 -13.54 -15.04
N SER A 39 -3.77 -12.33 -14.62
CA SER A 39 -3.13 -11.62 -13.50
C SER A 39 -3.32 -12.31 -12.16
N VAL A 40 -4.51 -12.86 -11.89
CA VAL A 40 -4.79 -13.62 -10.67
C VAL A 40 -3.99 -14.92 -10.65
N ARG A 41 -3.90 -15.64 -11.78
CA ARG A 41 -3.08 -16.86 -11.88
C ARG A 41 -1.60 -16.55 -11.62
N ALA A 42 -1.08 -15.48 -12.19
CA ALA A 42 0.31 -15.07 -11.97
C ALA A 42 0.59 -14.74 -10.50
N MET A 43 -0.32 -13.99 -9.85
CA MET A 43 -0.19 -13.69 -8.42
C MET A 43 -0.33 -14.93 -7.55
N ASP A 44 -1.23 -15.86 -7.91
CA ASP A 44 -1.42 -17.13 -7.20
C ASP A 44 -0.15 -17.99 -7.22
N GLN A 45 0.48 -18.14 -8.39
CA GLN A 45 1.76 -18.83 -8.56
C GLN A 45 2.89 -18.14 -7.80
N PHE A 46 2.93 -16.80 -7.81
CA PHE A 46 3.89 -16.04 -7.02
C PHE A 46 3.73 -16.28 -5.51
N LEU A 47 2.49 -16.37 -5.01
CA LEU A 47 2.23 -16.70 -3.61
C LEU A 47 2.73 -18.11 -3.24
N ASP A 48 2.69 -19.07 -4.16
CA ASP A 48 3.26 -20.41 -3.93
C ASP A 48 4.78 -20.36 -3.79
N VAL A 49 5.46 -19.62 -4.67
CA VAL A 49 6.92 -19.39 -4.57
C VAL A 49 7.28 -18.71 -3.25
N LEU A 50 6.56 -17.64 -2.89
CA LEU A 50 6.78 -16.92 -1.63
C LEU A 50 6.56 -17.83 -0.42
N SER A 51 5.52 -18.65 -0.43
CA SER A 51 5.25 -19.62 0.63
C SER A 51 6.38 -20.65 0.75
N GLN A 52 6.80 -21.22 -0.38
CA GLN A 52 7.87 -22.21 -0.43
C GLN A 52 9.22 -21.66 0.04
N GLN A 53 9.57 -20.42 -0.33
CA GLN A 53 10.89 -19.86 -0.01
C GLN A 53 11.01 -19.27 1.39
N VAL A 54 9.91 -18.78 1.97
CA VAL A 54 9.94 -18.02 3.23
C VAL A 54 9.08 -18.66 4.31
N LEU A 55 7.84 -19.03 4.01
CA LEU A 55 6.90 -19.51 5.04
C LEU A 55 7.16 -20.97 5.44
N SER A 56 7.80 -21.75 4.57
CA SER A 56 8.19 -23.13 4.86
C SER A 56 9.38 -23.25 5.82
N ASP A 57 10.13 -22.15 6.04
CA ASP A 57 11.29 -22.09 6.93
C ASP A 57 11.04 -21.10 8.09
N PRO A 58 10.58 -21.59 9.26
CA PRO A 58 10.31 -20.73 10.40
C PRO A 58 11.55 -20.04 10.98
N GLU A 59 12.75 -20.60 10.78
CA GLU A 59 13.99 -19.96 11.22
C GLU A 59 14.31 -18.74 10.35
N LEU A 60 14.02 -18.79 9.05
CA LEU A 60 14.18 -17.64 8.16
C LEU A 60 13.27 -16.48 8.57
N ILE A 61 12.03 -16.75 8.98
CA ILE A 61 11.11 -15.73 9.50
C ILE A 61 11.74 -14.96 10.67
N ALA A 62 12.42 -15.68 11.56
CA ALA A 62 13.04 -15.14 12.76
C ALA A 62 14.39 -14.44 12.48
N ARG A 63 15.23 -15.03 11.63
CA ARG A 63 16.63 -14.60 11.42
C ARG A 63 16.83 -13.61 10.29
N SER A 64 15.85 -13.47 9.38
CA SER A 64 15.89 -12.49 8.30
C SER A 64 14.73 -11.48 8.37
N PRO A 65 14.66 -10.61 9.41
CA PRO A 65 13.55 -9.67 9.61
C PRO A 65 13.23 -8.79 8.41
N ASN A 66 14.23 -8.41 7.62
CA ASN A 66 14.03 -7.58 6.44
C ASN A 66 13.24 -8.29 5.34
N ASP A 67 13.51 -9.58 5.14
CA ASP A 67 12.87 -10.39 4.10
C ASP A 67 11.52 -10.92 4.58
N SER A 68 11.45 -11.41 5.82
CA SER A 68 10.23 -11.92 6.42
C SER A 68 9.16 -10.81 6.58
N SER A 69 9.55 -9.62 7.04
CA SER A 69 8.64 -8.47 7.10
C SER A 69 8.13 -8.02 5.72
N ARG A 70 8.96 -8.17 4.67
CA ARG A 70 8.55 -7.85 3.30
C ARG A 70 7.48 -8.83 2.83
N VAL A 71 7.66 -10.11 3.10
CA VAL A 71 6.66 -11.15 2.81
C VAL A 71 5.36 -10.86 3.54
N PHE A 72 5.40 -10.59 4.84
CA PHE A 72 4.19 -10.25 5.59
C PHE A 72 3.51 -8.99 5.02
N SER A 73 4.28 -7.96 4.67
CA SER A 73 3.76 -6.77 4.03
C SER A 73 3.11 -7.03 2.67
N ILE A 74 3.68 -7.91 1.85
CA ILE A 74 3.10 -8.31 0.56
C ILE A 74 1.74 -8.97 0.78
N LEU A 75 1.66 -9.90 1.73
CA LEU A 75 0.43 -10.63 2.05
C LEU A 75 -0.66 -9.68 2.55
N LEU A 76 -0.33 -8.77 3.46
CA LEU A 76 -1.28 -7.77 3.97
C LEU A 76 -1.72 -6.77 2.89
N THR A 77 -0.81 -6.33 2.02
CA THR A 77 -1.16 -5.46 0.88
C THR A 77 -2.13 -6.19 -0.04
N LEU A 78 -1.82 -7.42 -0.46
CA LEU A 78 -2.68 -8.19 -1.35
C LEU A 78 -4.05 -8.49 -0.71
N ALA A 79 -4.10 -8.81 0.58
CA ALA A 79 -5.36 -9.01 1.30
C ALA A 79 -6.26 -7.77 1.30
N ALA A 80 -5.68 -6.56 1.33
CA ALA A 80 -6.46 -5.32 1.28
C ALA A 80 -6.84 -4.90 -0.14
N THR A 81 -5.86 -4.90 -1.05
CA THR A 81 -5.94 -4.23 -2.36
C THR A 81 -5.93 -5.19 -3.55
N GLY A 82 -5.99 -6.50 -3.32
CA GLY A 82 -6.02 -7.51 -4.39
C GLY A 82 -7.30 -7.53 -5.23
N THR A 83 -8.28 -6.70 -4.88
CA THR A 83 -9.48 -6.41 -5.68
C THR A 83 -9.48 -4.91 -5.96
N GLN A 84 -9.80 -4.50 -7.18
CA GLN A 84 -9.82 -3.11 -7.62
C GLN A 84 -11.09 -2.41 -7.11
N TYR A 85 -10.91 -1.34 -6.34
CA TYR A 85 -12.03 -0.64 -5.69
C TYR A 85 -13.02 -0.05 -6.69
N ARG A 86 -12.54 0.42 -7.86
CA ARG A 86 -13.41 0.92 -8.94
C ARG A 86 -14.38 -0.14 -9.48
N LEU A 87 -13.99 -1.42 -9.44
CA LEU A 87 -14.82 -2.53 -9.87
C LEU A 87 -15.76 -2.97 -8.75
N GLU A 88 -15.31 -2.96 -7.49
CA GLU A 88 -16.18 -3.17 -6.32
C GLU A 88 -17.33 -2.14 -6.28
N GLN A 89 -17.03 -0.88 -6.62
CA GLN A 89 -17.99 0.23 -6.64
C GLN A 89 -18.58 0.51 -8.03
N TYR A 90 -18.43 -0.41 -8.98
CA TYR A 90 -18.90 -0.17 -10.33
C TYR A 90 -20.43 -0.05 -10.35
N LEU A 91 -20.92 1.12 -10.78
CA LEU A 91 -22.34 1.42 -10.95
C LEU A 91 -22.67 1.51 -12.45
N PRO A 92 -23.53 0.63 -12.98
CA PRO A 92 -23.88 0.64 -14.40
C PRO A 92 -24.70 1.89 -14.77
N LYS A 93 -24.48 2.42 -15.97
CA LYS A 93 -25.19 3.60 -16.51
C LYS A 93 -26.09 3.27 -17.71
N ASP A 94 -25.86 2.12 -18.34
CA ASP A 94 -26.52 1.63 -19.54
C ASP A 94 -26.55 0.08 -19.56
N ASP A 95 -27.13 -0.50 -20.60
CA ASP A 95 -27.25 -1.96 -20.74
C ASP A 95 -25.88 -2.65 -20.84
N ALA A 96 -24.92 -2.02 -21.52
CA ALA A 96 -23.55 -2.52 -21.62
C ALA A 96 -22.86 -2.53 -20.23
N GLY A 97 -23.06 -1.48 -19.44
CA GLY A 97 -22.62 -1.40 -18.06
C GLY A 97 -23.29 -2.45 -17.18
N SER A 98 -24.58 -2.73 -17.40
CA SER A 98 -25.30 -3.77 -16.65
C SER A 98 -24.71 -5.16 -16.92
N ALA A 99 -24.38 -5.47 -18.18
CA ALA A 99 -23.66 -6.69 -18.53
C ALA A 99 -22.26 -6.74 -17.90
N ARG A 100 -21.54 -5.62 -17.88
CA ARG A 100 -20.23 -5.52 -17.20
C ARG A 100 -20.35 -5.74 -15.69
N ARG A 101 -21.40 -5.20 -15.05
CA ARG A 101 -21.64 -5.41 -13.62
C ARG A 101 -21.90 -6.88 -13.31
N ALA A 102 -22.72 -7.56 -14.11
CA ALA A 102 -22.96 -9.00 -13.96
C ALA A 102 -21.65 -9.80 -14.06
N LEU A 103 -20.80 -9.48 -15.04
CA LEU A 103 -19.48 -10.11 -15.18
C LEU A 103 -18.56 -9.87 -13.97
N ILE A 104 -18.59 -8.66 -13.40
CA ILE A 104 -17.84 -8.34 -12.17
C ILE A 104 -18.33 -9.21 -11.01
N ASP A 105 -19.64 -9.34 -10.84
CA ASP A 105 -20.24 -10.07 -9.73
C ASP A 105 -20.01 -11.58 -9.85
N ASP A 106 -20.25 -12.14 -11.02
CA ASP A 106 -20.18 -13.58 -11.28
C ASP A 106 -18.74 -14.10 -11.33
N VAL A 107 -17.80 -13.28 -11.81
CA VAL A 107 -16.42 -13.72 -12.07
C VAL A 107 -15.42 -12.98 -11.20
N TYR A 108 -15.33 -11.65 -11.35
CA TYR A 108 -14.23 -10.85 -10.80
C TYR A 108 -14.14 -10.90 -9.27
N LEU A 109 -15.26 -10.67 -8.58
CA LEU A 109 -15.29 -10.60 -7.12
C LEU A 109 -14.95 -11.95 -6.49
N SER A 110 -15.46 -13.05 -7.06
CA SER A 110 -15.13 -14.41 -6.61
C SER A 110 -13.65 -14.75 -6.85
N LEU A 111 -13.16 -14.46 -8.06
CA LEU A 111 -11.78 -14.75 -8.47
C LEU A 111 -10.76 -14.01 -7.59
N THR A 112 -10.91 -12.69 -7.45
CA THR A 112 -10.01 -11.88 -6.61
C THR A 112 -10.24 -12.10 -5.12
N GLY A 113 -11.48 -12.40 -4.70
CA GLY A 113 -11.80 -12.80 -3.33
C GLY A 113 -11.01 -14.03 -2.87
N ARG A 114 -10.97 -15.09 -3.68
CA ARG A 114 -10.17 -16.30 -3.40
C ARG A 114 -8.67 -16.01 -3.32
N LEU A 115 -8.15 -15.16 -4.21
CA LEU A 115 -6.75 -14.72 -4.15
C LEU A 115 -6.43 -14.00 -2.83
N ARG A 116 -7.31 -13.09 -2.40
CA ARG A 116 -7.18 -12.40 -1.09
C ARG A 116 -7.27 -13.39 0.07
N GLN A 117 -8.14 -14.39 -0.01
CA GLN A 117 -8.27 -15.43 1.02
C GLN A 117 -6.99 -16.26 1.16
N LYS A 118 -6.33 -16.61 0.04
CA LYS A 118 -5.00 -17.25 0.07
C LYS A 118 -3.97 -16.36 0.78
N ALA A 119 -3.94 -15.06 0.48
CA ALA A 119 -3.05 -14.11 1.15
C ALA A 119 -3.32 -14.01 2.66
N LEU A 120 -4.60 -13.98 3.07
CA LEU A 120 -5.01 -14.00 4.48
C LEU A 120 -4.54 -15.28 5.19
N ARG A 121 -4.72 -16.44 4.56
CA ARG A 121 -4.25 -17.72 5.11
C ARG A 121 -2.73 -17.72 5.31
N LEU A 122 -1.97 -17.34 4.29
CA LEU A 122 -0.50 -17.26 4.38
C LEU A 122 -0.04 -16.24 5.43
N ALA A 123 -0.78 -15.13 5.63
CA ALA A 123 -0.49 -14.18 6.69
C ALA A 123 -0.71 -14.78 8.09
N LYS A 124 -1.72 -15.65 8.25
CA LYS A 124 -1.92 -16.42 9.49
C LYS A 124 -0.80 -17.45 9.69
N ASP A 125 -0.39 -18.14 8.63
CA ASP A 125 0.71 -19.11 8.67
C ASP A 125 2.03 -18.42 9.08
N TYR A 126 2.30 -17.22 8.56
CA TYR A 126 3.42 -16.39 8.99
C TYR A 126 3.38 -16.09 10.50
N LEU A 127 2.21 -15.69 11.02
CA LEU A 127 2.03 -15.41 12.45
C LEU A 127 2.00 -16.68 13.31
N ALA A 128 1.83 -17.86 12.71
CA ALA A 128 1.94 -19.15 13.38
C ALA A 128 3.39 -19.58 13.64
N ALA A 129 4.37 -18.91 13.03
CA ALA A 129 5.79 -19.24 13.21
C ALA A 129 6.22 -19.19 14.71
N PRO A 130 7.15 -20.07 15.15
CA PRO A 130 7.53 -20.20 16.56
C PRO A 130 8.09 -18.92 17.19
N VAL A 131 8.71 -18.04 16.40
CA VAL A 131 9.21 -16.73 16.87
C VAL A 131 8.13 -15.89 17.54
N PHE A 132 6.86 -16.11 17.19
CA PHE A 132 5.71 -15.40 17.76
C PHE A 132 5.07 -16.09 18.97
N ASN A 133 5.62 -17.21 19.46
CA ASN A 133 4.98 -18.00 20.53
C ASN A 133 4.76 -17.21 21.82
N SER A 134 5.69 -16.33 22.20
CA SER A 134 5.54 -15.45 23.37
C SER A 134 4.40 -14.43 23.23
N LEU A 135 3.87 -14.25 22.02
CA LEU A 135 2.76 -13.35 21.70
C LEU A 135 1.49 -14.08 21.26
N ARG A 136 1.43 -15.41 21.37
CA ARG A 136 0.34 -16.24 20.80
C ARG A 136 -1.05 -15.77 21.24
N GLU A 137 -1.25 -15.62 22.55
CA GLU A 137 -2.53 -15.15 23.12
C GLU A 137 -2.94 -13.77 22.57
N ALA A 138 -1.99 -12.82 22.52
CA ALA A 138 -2.25 -11.49 22.00
C ALA A 138 -2.59 -11.50 20.50
N LEU A 139 -1.92 -12.35 19.71
CA LEU A 139 -2.22 -12.53 18.29
C LEU A 139 -3.62 -13.09 18.08
N ASP A 140 -3.99 -14.13 18.83
CA ASP A 140 -5.27 -14.82 18.71
C ASP A 140 -6.44 -13.90 19.06
N HIS A 141 -6.27 -13.00 20.04
CA HIS A 141 -7.33 -12.08 20.47
C HIS A 141 -7.38 -10.77 19.69
N GLU A 142 -6.27 -10.26 19.16
CA GLU A 142 -6.22 -8.90 18.62
C GLU A 142 -5.78 -8.81 17.15
N ILE A 143 -5.11 -9.82 16.58
CA ILE A 143 -4.64 -9.78 15.18
C ILE A 143 -5.43 -10.73 14.29
N LEU A 144 -5.59 -12.00 14.68
CA LEU A 144 -6.33 -12.98 13.87
C LEU A 144 -7.78 -12.53 13.60
N PRO A 145 -8.52 -11.93 14.55
CA PRO A 145 -9.87 -11.43 14.27
C PRO A 145 -9.90 -10.32 13.22
N LEU A 146 -8.83 -9.50 13.14
CA LEU A 146 -8.72 -8.47 12.09
C LEU A 146 -8.51 -9.11 10.72
N LEU A 147 -7.66 -10.13 10.63
CA LEU A 147 -7.48 -10.92 9.40
C LEU A 147 -8.78 -11.61 8.99
N ASP A 148 -9.46 -12.25 9.93
CA ASP A 148 -10.75 -12.90 9.74
C ASP A 148 -11.85 -11.94 9.30
N SER A 149 -11.79 -10.68 9.75
CA SER A 149 -12.78 -9.69 9.37
C SER A 149 -12.72 -9.29 7.89
N MET A 150 -11.61 -9.57 7.19
CA MET A 150 -11.46 -9.24 5.77
C MET A 150 -11.82 -10.39 4.82
N ASP A 151 -12.25 -11.53 5.38
CA ASP A 151 -12.70 -12.68 4.60
C ASP A 151 -14.01 -12.36 3.87
N PHE A 152 -13.97 -12.47 2.55
CA PHE A 152 -15.07 -12.04 1.68
C PHE A 152 -16.27 -13.01 1.74
N GLU A 153 -16.05 -14.26 2.16
CA GLU A 153 -17.13 -15.24 2.33
C GLU A 153 -17.96 -14.97 3.59
N LYS A 154 -17.40 -14.24 4.57
CA LYS A 154 -18.12 -13.85 5.78
C LYS A 154 -18.99 -12.62 5.57
N ASP A 155 -18.54 -11.69 4.72
CA ASP A 155 -19.20 -10.42 4.48
C ASP A 155 -18.69 -9.80 3.17
N HIS A 156 -19.53 -9.82 2.14
CA HIS A 156 -19.21 -9.32 0.80
C HIS A 156 -19.12 -7.78 0.73
N ASP A 157 -19.69 -7.08 1.71
CA ASP A 157 -19.74 -5.60 1.73
C ASP A 157 -18.50 -4.96 2.37
N ARG A 158 -17.55 -5.78 2.82
CA ARG A 158 -16.25 -5.33 3.35
C ARG A 158 -15.27 -5.02 2.21
N TRP A 159 -15.58 -3.93 1.52
CA TRP A 159 -14.82 -3.41 0.40
C TRP A 159 -13.44 -2.88 0.80
N MET A 160 -12.62 -2.54 -0.20
CA MET A 160 -11.23 -2.14 -0.02
C MET A 160 -11.00 -1.14 1.13
N PRO A 161 -11.77 -0.05 1.32
CA PRO A 161 -11.51 0.90 2.41
C PRO A 161 -11.55 0.26 3.80
N PHE A 162 -12.51 -0.64 4.05
CA PHE A 162 -12.58 -1.39 5.29
C PHE A 162 -11.32 -2.24 5.50
N ARG A 163 -10.92 -3.01 4.48
CA ARG A 163 -9.76 -3.91 4.55
C ARG A 163 -8.46 -3.14 4.75
N VAL A 164 -8.31 -2.04 4.02
CA VAL A 164 -7.23 -1.07 4.21
C VAL A 164 -7.18 -0.65 5.67
N ILE A 165 -8.28 -0.20 6.28
CA ILE A 165 -8.34 0.14 7.71
C ILE A 165 -7.83 -1.00 8.61
N GLN A 166 -8.31 -2.23 8.40
CA GLN A 166 -7.90 -3.38 9.23
C GLN A 166 -6.40 -3.69 9.15
N ILE A 167 -5.80 -3.63 7.97
CA ILE A 167 -4.34 -3.79 7.84
C ILE A 167 -3.58 -2.75 8.67
N GLY A 168 -4.13 -1.54 8.81
CA GLY A 168 -3.49 -0.47 9.58
C GLY A 168 -3.53 -0.76 11.06
N ASN A 169 -4.69 -1.24 11.51
CA ASN A 169 -4.88 -1.72 12.88
C ASN A 169 -3.93 -2.88 13.19
N ILE A 170 -3.68 -3.80 12.25
CA ILE A 170 -2.71 -4.90 12.42
C ILE A 170 -1.30 -4.34 12.65
N TYR A 171 -0.82 -3.42 11.80
CA TYR A 171 0.50 -2.80 11.99
C TYR A 171 0.62 -2.07 13.33
N GLU A 172 -0.38 -1.26 13.70
CA GLU A 172 -0.37 -0.52 14.96
C GLU A 172 -0.42 -1.43 16.20
N ARG A 173 -1.19 -2.52 16.16
CA ARG A 173 -1.26 -3.47 17.28
C ARG A 173 0.02 -4.28 17.42
N LEU A 174 0.57 -4.80 16.30
CA LEU A 174 1.80 -5.58 16.32
C LEU A 174 2.98 -4.81 16.92
N ILE A 175 3.16 -3.54 16.58
CA ILE A 175 4.27 -2.76 17.17
C ILE A 175 4.09 -2.54 18.68
N MET A 176 2.86 -2.46 19.17
CA MET A 176 2.57 -2.32 20.60
C MET A 176 2.83 -3.61 21.39
N PHE A 177 2.82 -4.77 20.74
CA PHE A 177 3.15 -6.05 21.37
C PHE A 177 4.60 -6.14 21.83
N ARG A 178 5.48 -5.22 21.40
CA ARG A 178 6.85 -5.12 21.95
C ARG A 178 6.89 -4.94 23.48
N LEU A 179 5.80 -4.47 24.08
CA LEU A 179 5.68 -4.28 25.52
C LEU A 179 5.23 -5.55 26.26
N ARG A 180 4.93 -6.64 25.52
CA ARG A 180 4.32 -7.87 26.04
C ARG A 180 5.22 -9.10 25.89
N THR A 181 6.46 -8.90 25.44
CA THR A 181 7.44 -9.97 25.24
C THR A 181 8.84 -9.46 25.56
N GLN A 182 9.73 -10.38 25.94
CA GLN A 182 11.15 -10.14 26.18
C GLN A 182 12.03 -10.77 25.09
N GLU A 183 11.43 -11.38 24.07
CA GLU A 183 12.16 -12.04 22.99
C GLU A 183 12.93 -11.03 22.13
N ALA A 184 14.26 -11.09 22.19
CA ALA A 184 15.15 -10.15 21.49
C ALA A 184 14.92 -10.13 19.97
N LEU A 185 14.59 -11.29 19.37
CA LEU A 185 14.29 -11.37 17.93
C LEU A 185 13.04 -10.55 17.55
N LEU A 186 12.07 -10.40 18.46
CA LEU A 186 10.86 -9.63 18.23
C LEU A 186 11.04 -8.14 18.52
N ILE A 187 11.66 -7.80 19.64
CA ILE A 187 11.72 -6.40 20.15
C ILE A 187 13.00 -5.66 19.80
N GLY A 188 14.04 -6.38 19.35
CA GLY A 188 15.32 -5.84 19.00
C GLY A 188 16.28 -5.69 20.19
N ASP A 189 17.48 -5.23 19.88
CA ASP A 189 18.58 -4.94 20.79
C ASP A 189 19.37 -3.70 20.31
N ALA A 190 20.59 -3.52 20.80
CA ALA A 190 21.45 -2.40 20.41
C ALA A 190 21.90 -2.43 18.93
N HIS A 191 21.80 -3.57 18.26
CA HIS A 191 22.29 -3.80 16.90
C HIS A 191 21.17 -4.03 15.88
N SER A 192 20.01 -4.50 16.33
CA SER A 192 18.86 -4.81 15.48
C SER A 192 17.57 -4.20 16.01
N PRO A 193 16.71 -3.59 15.17
CA PRO A 193 15.44 -3.03 15.60
C PRO A 193 14.40 -4.09 16.04
N GLY A 194 14.64 -5.38 15.74
CA GLY A 194 13.70 -6.47 16.00
C GLY A 194 12.62 -6.63 14.93
N LEU A 195 12.00 -7.81 14.88
CA LEU A 195 11.03 -8.18 13.86
C LEU A 195 9.76 -7.31 13.90
N LEU A 196 9.22 -7.00 15.09
CA LEU A 196 8.00 -6.19 15.21
C LEU A 196 8.20 -4.77 14.66
N ARG A 197 9.36 -4.17 14.95
CA ARG A 197 9.71 -2.85 14.38
C ARG A 197 9.93 -2.93 12.88
N THR A 198 10.61 -3.97 12.42
CA THR A 198 10.87 -4.18 10.98
C THR A 198 9.56 -4.37 10.21
N ILE A 199 8.59 -5.10 10.77
CA ILE A 199 7.21 -5.19 10.23
C ILE A 199 6.55 -3.80 10.22
N TYR A 200 6.60 -3.06 11.33
CA TYR A 200 5.99 -1.74 11.41
C TYR A 200 6.58 -0.75 10.38
N ASP A 201 7.87 -0.81 10.12
CA ASP A 201 8.54 0.02 9.12
C ASP A 201 8.13 -0.29 7.67
N ARG A 202 7.41 -1.40 7.43
CA ARG A 202 6.74 -1.73 6.15
C ARG A 202 5.32 -1.19 6.03
N LYS A 203 4.72 -0.68 7.11
CA LYS A 203 3.39 -0.05 7.07
C LYS A 203 3.34 1.01 5.97
N TYR A 204 2.47 0.83 4.98
CA TYR A 204 2.33 1.76 3.88
C TYR A 204 1.76 3.11 4.35
N LEU A 205 2.09 4.16 3.60
CA LEU A 205 1.56 5.51 3.83
C LEU A 205 0.12 5.57 3.35
N ARG A 206 -0.80 5.93 4.24
CA ARG A 206 -2.23 6.01 3.92
C ARG A 206 -2.56 7.41 3.44
N PHE A 207 -2.77 7.54 2.13
CA PHE A 207 -3.28 8.77 1.56
C PHE A 207 -4.82 8.73 1.62
N GLY A 208 -5.39 9.41 2.61
CA GLY A 208 -6.85 9.54 2.76
C GLY A 208 -7.38 10.86 2.22
N THR A 209 -8.66 11.16 2.47
CA THR A 209 -9.31 12.42 2.09
C THR A 209 -8.62 13.66 2.67
N SER A 210 -7.90 13.52 3.79
CA SER A 210 -7.11 14.58 4.42
C SER A 210 -5.60 14.39 4.28
N GLY A 211 -5.16 13.73 3.21
CA GLY A 211 -3.75 13.44 2.94
C GLY A 211 -3.17 12.32 3.81
N VAL A 212 -1.84 12.32 3.97
CA VAL A 212 -1.10 11.34 4.77
C VAL A 212 -0.89 11.85 6.18
N ARG A 213 -1.21 11.02 7.18
CA ARG A 213 -0.99 11.31 8.61
C ARG A 213 -0.16 10.21 9.26
N ALA A 214 0.86 10.60 10.00
CA ALA A 214 1.73 9.69 10.74
C ALA A 214 2.43 10.43 11.90
N ARG A 215 3.13 9.69 12.77
CA ARG A 215 3.85 10.22 13.93
C ARG A 215 5.26 10.65 13.53
N TRP A 216 5.60 11.90 13.81
CA TRP A 216 6.94 12.46 13.57
C TRP A 216 8.04 11.60 14.22
N GLY A 217 9.07 11.26 13.45
CA GLY A 217 10.21 10.47 13.92
C GLY A 217 9.91 8.98 14.13
N VAL A 218 8.67 8.53 13.90
CA VAL A 218 8.26 7.13 14.02
C VAL A 218 7.93 6.56 12.64
N ASP A 219 6.78 6.94 12.08
CA ASP A 219 6.32 6.56 10.73
C ASP A 219 6.12 7.77 9.80
N PHE A 220 6.33 9.00 10.28
CA PHE A 220 6.49 10.21 9.46
C PHE A 220 7.97 10.63 9.45
N THR A 221 8.65 10.40 8.32
CA THR A 221 10.08 10.66 8.12
C THR A 221 10.30 11.40 6.80
N GLU A 222 11.46 12.04 6.63
CA GLU A 222 11.82 12.73 5.38
C GLU A 222 11.67 11.81 4.16
N ARG A 223 12.24 10.59 4.23
CA ARG A 223 12.15 9.60 3.16
C ARG A 223 10.70 9.31 2.79
N ARG A 224 9.84 9.10 3.78
CA ARG A 224 8.42 8.78 3.56
C ARG A 224 7.64 9.98 3.02
N ALA A 225 7.91 11.19 3.52
CA ALA A 225 7.31 12.41 2.99
C ALA A 225 7.70 12.62 1.52
N LYS A 226 8.99 12.51 1.19
CA LYS A 226 9.50 12.63 -0.19
C LYS A 226 8.92 11.56 -1.11
N GLN A 227 8.70 10.33 -0.63
CA GLN A 227 8.04 9.27 -1.41
C GLN A 227 6.59 9.61 -1.77
N VAL A 228 5.84 10.24 -0.86
CA VAL A 228 4.45 10.68 -1.16
C VAL A 228 4.47 11.77 -2.21
N VAL A 229 5.33 12.78 -2.05
CA VAL A 229 5.43 13.87 -3.01
C VAL A 229 5.93 13.37 -4.36
N GLN A 230 6.87 12.42 -4.39
CA GLN A 230 7.31 11.80 -5.64
C GLN A 230 6.15 11.11 -6.36
N ALA A 231 5.32 10.34 -5.65
CA ALA A 231 4.16 9.70 -6.25
C ALA A 231 3.13 10.72 -6.79
N VAL A 232 2.98 11.88 -6.13
CA VAL A 232 2.18 13.00 -6.65
C VAL A 232 2.81 13.56 -7.93
N CYS A 233 4.12 13.83 -7.93
CA CYS A 233 4.82 14.32 -9.12
C CYS A 233 4.73 13.34 -10.31
N ASP A 234 4.89 12.03 -10.06
CA ASP A 234 4.75 10.99 -11.09
C ASP A 234 3.34 11.02 -11.69
N TYR A 235 2.31 11.12 -10.84
CA TYR A 235 0.92 11.25 -11.28
C TYR A 235 0.68 12.52 -12.13
N LEU A 236 1.13 13.68 -11.65
CA LEU A 236 0.96 14.97 -12.35
C LEU A 236 1.79 15.04 -13.65
N ASN A 237 2.87 14.27 -13.77
CA ASN A 237 3.66 14.13 -15.00
C ASN A 237 3.13 13.03 -15.95
N ASP A 238 2.00 12.38 -15.63
CA ASP A 238 1.44 11.24 -16.38
C ASP A 238 2.43 10.06 -16.54
N LEU A 239 3.26 9.81 -15.52
CA LEU A 239 4.22 8.71 -15.50
C LEU A 239 3.59 7.44 -14.92
N ASP A 240 3.55 6.38 -15.71
CA ASP A 240 3.00 5.07 -15.33
C ASP A 240 1.53 5.12 -14.81
N VAL A 241 0.74 6.12 -15.25
CA VAL A 241 -0.66 6.26 -14.85
C VAL A 241 -1.57 5.35 -15.70
N PRO A 242 -2.36 4.45 -15.09
CA PRO A 242 -3.30 3.61 -15.83
C PRO A 242 -4.35 4.43 -16.59
N ASP A 243 -4.74 3.96 -17.78
CA ASP A 243 -5.69 4.66 -18.66
C ASP A 243 -7.02 5.02 -17.97
N PHE A 244 -7.50 4.15 -17.06
CA PHE A 244 -8.77 4.35 -16.37
C PHE A 244 -8.78 5.48 -15.34
N VAL A 245 -7.62 6.03 -14.95
CA VAL A 245 -7.53 7.11 -13.95
C VAL A 245 -7.82 8.48 -14.57
N GLY A 246 -7.68 8.60 -15.89
CA GLY A 246 -7.64 9.89 -16.59
C GLY A 246 -6.21 10.44 -16.61
N ARG A 247 -5.79 10.89 -17.79
CA ARG A 247 -4.44 11.40 -18.03
C ARG A 247 -4.48 12.89 -18.24
N GLU A 248 -3.74 13.61 -17.40
CA GLU A 248 -3.42 15.00 -17.65
C GLU A 248 -1.94 15.20 -17.34
N ASN A 249 -1.16 15.57 -18.35
CA ASN A 249 0.23 15.91 -18.15
C ASN A 249 0.35 17.38 -17.79
N LEU A 250 0.68 17.64 -16.53
CA LEU A 250 0.86 18.97 -15.93
C LEU A 250 2.34 19.34 -15.78
N SER A 251 3.24 18.64 -16.47
CA SER A 251 4.68 18.87 -16.36
C SER A 251 5.04 20.34 -16.67
N GLY A 252 5.99 20.88 -15.91
CA GLY A 252 6.45 22.27 -16.05
C GLY A 252 5.55 23.34 -15.44
N ARG A 253 4.32 22.99 -15.03
CA ARG A 253 3.38 23.92 -14.37
C ARG A 253 3.77 24.17 -12.90
N ARG A 254 3.07 25.11 -12.26
CA ARG A 254 3.32 25.53 -10.87
C ARG A 254 2.63 24.62 -9.86
N ILE A 255 3.33 24.33 -8.78
CA ILE A 255 2.78 23.72 -7.56
C ILE A 255 2.82 24.75 -6.43
N VAL A 256 1.69 24.98 -5.79
CA VAL A 256 1.57 25.90 -4.64
C VAL A 256 1.80 25.13 -3.35
N ILE A 257 2.81 25.53 -2.58
CA ILE A 257 3.18 24.86 -1.33
C ILE A 257 3.04 25.83 -0.16
N GLY A 258 2.25 25.43 0.83
CA GLY A 258 2.21 26.09 2.12
C GLY A 258 2.11 25.10 3.27
N TYR A 259 2.13 25.62 4.48
CA TYR A 259 2.18 24.85 5.72
C TYR A 259 1.44 25.58 6.84
N ASP A 260 1.09 24.84 7.89
CA ASP A 260 0.48 25.40 9.10
C ASP A 260 1.49 25.56 10.24
N THR A 261 1.02 25.91 11.44
CA THR A 261 1.88 26.19 12.60
C THR A 261 2.37 24.93 13.33
N ARG A 262 2.10 23.72 12.81
CA ARG A 262 2.60 22.49 13.45
C ARG A 262 4.13 22.45 13.39
N ARG A 263 4.71 21.86 14.44
CA ARG A 263 6.15 21.66 14.52
C ARG A 263 6.67 20.90 13.29
N ASN A 264 7.71 21.43 12.66
CA ASN A 264 8.35 20.92 11.45
C ASN A 264 7.51 20.98 10.17
N ALA A 265 6.34 21.64 10.16
CA ALA A 265 5.52 21.76 8.95
C ALA A 265 6.25 22.55 7.85
N ASP A 266 6.98 23.59 8.23
CA ASP A 266 7.94 24.34 7.41
C ASP A 266 8.97 23.41 6.73
N ARG A 267 9.62 22.55 7.52
CA ARG A 267 10.61 21.61 7.01
C ARG A 267 10.02 20.55 6.07
N VAL A 268 8.80 20.10 6.32
CA VAL A 268 8.09 19.17 5.41
C VAL A 268 7.73 19.87 4.11
N ALA A 269 7.31 21.13 4.16
CA ALA A 269 7.06 21.93 2.97
C ALA A 269 8.33 22.11 2.13
N GLU A 270 9.49 22.37 2.75
CA GLU A 270 10.78 22.41 2.06
C GLU A 270 11.11 21.08 1.36
N TRP A 271 10.89 19.94 2.03
CA TRP A 271 11.09 18.63 1.41
C TRP A 271 10.17 18.41 0.20
N ALA A 272 8.91 18.85 0.29
CA ALA A 272 7.98 18.77 -0.81
C ALA A 272 8.44 19.64 -1.98
N ALA A 273 8.83 20.89 -1.72
CA ALA A 273 9.35 21.82 -2.72
C ALA A 273 10.58 21.24 -3.45
N GLN A 274 11.52 20.66 -2.72
CA GLN A 274 12.70 20.01 -3.31
C GLN A 274 12.33 18.91 -4.30
N VAL A 275 11.35 18.06 -3.95
CA VAL A 275 10.90 16.97 -4.83
C VAL A 275 10.18 17.53 -6.05
N CYS A 276 9.27 18.50 -5.87
CA CYS A 276 8.56 19.13 -6.99
C CYS A 276 9.54 19.78 -7.99
N LEU A 277 10.50 20.56 -7.49
CA LEU A 277 11.53 21.21 -8.32
C LEU A 277 12.40 20.17 -9.06
N ALA A 278 12.81 19.08 -8.38
CA ALA A 278 13.59 18.01 -8.99
C ALA A 278 12.83 17.25 -10.09
N ASN A 279 11.49 17.26 -10.04
CA ASN A 279 10.62 16.65 -11.04
C ASN A 279 10.17 17.63 -12.14
N GLY A 280 10.77 18.83 -12.20
CA GLY A 280 10.55 19.81 -13.27
C GLY A 280 9.35 20.74 -13.09
N PHE A 281 8.71 20.75 -11.91
CA PHE A 281 7.66 21.72 -11.60
C PHE A 281 8.25 23.05 -11.15
N GLN A 282 7.51 24.13 -11.38
CA GLN A 282 7.73 25.40 -10.70
C GLN A 282 7.09 25.35 -9.31
N VAL A 283 7.65 26.05 -8.32
CA VAL A 283 7.09 26.06 -6.95
C VAL A 283 6.84 27.49 -6.47
N ASP A 284 5.59 27.75 -6.14
CA ASP A 284 5.18 28.95 -5.41
C ASP A 284 5.13 28.60 -3.93
N PHE A 285 6.11 29.10 -3.17
CA PHE A 285 6.31 28.74 -1.77
C PHE A 285 5.78 29.83 -0.84
N ALA A 286 4.90 29.47 0.09
CA ALA A 286 4.37 30.41 1.07
C ALA A 286 5.49 30.97 1.96
N ASN A 287 5.50 32.30 2.16
CA ASN A 287 6.53 32.99 2.96
C ASN A 287 6.30 32.90 4.48
N ARG A 288 5.20 32.29 4.92
CA ARG A 288 4.81 32.06 6.31
C ARG A 288 3.76 30.95 6.41
N ASP A 289 3.41 30.57 7.63
CA ASP A 289 2.25 29.71 7.88
C ASP A 289 0.99 30.32 7.22
N THR A 290 0.29 29.51 6.43
CA THR A 290 -0.80 29.96 5.57
C THR A 290 -1.99 29.01 5.71
N PRO A 291 -3.20 29.51 6.04
CA PRO A 291 -4.37 28.65 6.17
C PRO A 291 -4.77 28.09 4.80
N THR A 292 -5.21 26.83 4.76
CA THR A 292 -5.58 26.13 3.52
C THR A 292 -6.50 26.94 2.59
N PRO A 293 -7.54 27.65 3.07
CA PRO A 293 -8.39 28.46 2.17
C PRO A 293 -7.64 29.57 1.44
N ALA A 294 -6.61 30.16 2.03
CA ALA A 294 -5.81 31.21 1.37
C ALA A 294 -4.93 30.62 0.26
N LEU A 295 -4.36 29.43 0.48
CA LEU A 295 -3.62 28.71 -0.58
C LEU A 295 -4.54 28.32 -1.73
N VAL A 296 -5.73 27.78 -1.43
CA VAL A 296 -6.71 27.41 -2.45
C VAL A 296 -7.17 28.64 -3.25
N TYR A 297 -7.46 29.76 -2.58
CA TYR A 297 -7.80 31.00 -3.28
C TYR A 297 -6.69 31.46 -4.23
N TYR A 298 -5.42 31.45 -3.78
CA TYR A 298 -4.29 31.79 -4.63
C TYR A 298 -4.19 30.85 -5.83
N LEU A 299 -4.34 29.55 -5.59
CA LEU A 299 -4.29 28.50 -6.61
C LEU A 299 -5.40 28.61 -7.66
N THR A 300 -6.65 28.90 -7.25
CA THR A 300 -7.83 28.79 -8.15
C THR A 300 -8.35 30.12 -8.66
N GLU A 301 -8.16 31.22 -7.94
CA GLU A 301 -8.74 32.53 -8.28
C GLU A 301 -7.70 33.55 -8.73
N HIS A 302 -6.45 33.43 -8.28
CA HIS A 302 -5.40 34.38 -8.60
C HIS A 302 -4.51 33.93 -9.75
N LEU A 303 -4.09 32.66 -9.77
CA LEU A 303 -3.26 32.10 -10.83
C LEU A 303 -4.10 31.72 -12.07
N PRO A 304 -3.56 31.87 -13.30
CA PRO A 304 -4.20 31.34 -14.50
C PRO A 304 -4.29 29.79 -14.44
N PRO A 305 -5.48 29.19 -14.66
CA PRO A 305 -5.67 27.73 -14.51
C PRO A 305 -4.72 26.87 -15.35
N GLU A 306 -4.32 27.34 -16.53
CA GLU A 306 -3.40 26.66 -17.44
C GLU A 306 -1.95 26.62 -16.95
N GLU A 307 -1.59 27.45 -15.98
CA GLU A 307 -0.24 27.53 -15.42
C GLU A 307 -0.05 26.66 -14.17
N VAL A 308 -1.12 26.03 -13.68
CA VAL A 308 -1.17 25.34 -12.38
C VAL A 308 -1.24 23.82 -12.54
N ALA A 309 -0.47 23.11 -11.71
CA ALA A 309 -0.52 21.66 -11.53
C ALA A 309 -1.25 21.22 -10.25
N GLY A 310 -1.16 22.00 -9.17
CA GLY A 310 -1.79 21.69 -7.88
C GLY A 310 -1.29 22.49 -6.70
#